data_AF-A0A239B996-F1
#
_entry.id   AF-A0A239B996-F1
#
_cell.length_a   1.000
_cell.length_b   1.000
_cell.length_c   1.000
_cell.angle_alpha   90.00
_cell.angle_beta   90.00
_cell.angle_gamma   90.00
#
_symmetry.space_group_name_H-M   'P 1'
#
loop_
_entity.id
_entity.type
_entity.pdbx_description
1 polymer ?
#
loop_
_entity_poly.entity_id
_entity_poly.type
_entity_poly.pdbx_seq_one_letter_code
_entity_poly.pdbx_strand_id
1 'polypeptide(L)'
;MSVITTILVYVIIPAAVIGTVATLVFARSDKTKPSRRYRPGRPYEFAPMWFLASPERTAAAGHGHAAPAIEHGLVIEDSSGAPVRPGPTGGASDKW
;
A
#
# COMPACT_ATOMS: atom_id res chain seq x y z
N MET A 1 -37.65 36.65 2.12
CA MET A 1 -36.98 35.37 1.83
C MET A 1 -37.98 34.24 2.01
N SER A 2 -38.11 33.32 1.05
CA SER A 2 -39.04 32.19 1.15
C SER A 2 -38.33 30.96 1.73
N VAL A 3 -39.07 30.07 2.41
CA VAL A 3 -38.53 28.80 2.94
C VAL A 3 -37.89 27.97 1.83
N ILE A 4 -38.50 27.94 0.64
CA ILE A 4 -37.97 27.25 -0.55
C ILE A 4 -36.62 27.83 -0.95
N THR A 5 -36.50 29.16 -0.99
CA THR A 5 -35.24 29.85 -1.34
C THR A 5 -34.13 29.50 -0.34
N THR A 6 -34.44 29.49 0.96
CA THR A 6 -33.48 29.13 2.01
C THR A 6 -32.98 27.70 1.84
N ILE A 7 -33.87 26.73 1.62
CA ILE A 7 -33.49 25.34 1.41
C ILE A 7 -32.65 25.17 0.15
N LEU A 8 -33.05 25.80 -0.96
CA LEU A 8 -32.33 25.71 -2.23
C LEU A 8 -30.88 26.22 -2.07
N VAL A 9 -30.72 27.40 -1.47
CA VAL A 9 -29.42 28.07 -1.39
C VAL A 9 -28.50 27.42 -0.36
N TYR A 10 -29.01 27.06 0.81
CA TYR A 10 -28.16 26.62 1.92
C TYR A 10 -28.01 25.10 2.05
N VAL A 11 -28.84 24.32 1.36
CA VAL A 11 -28.80 22.85 1.44
C VAL A 11 -28.54 22.24 0.08
N ILE A 12 -29.40 22.53 -0.91
CA ILE A 12 -29.35 21.86 -2.22
C ILE A 12 -28.08 22.24 -2.98
N ILE A 13 -27.75 23.53 -3.09
CA ILE A 13 -26.57 23.99 -3.84
C ILE A 13 -25.27 23.42 -3.22
N PRO A 14 -25.00 23.53 -1.90
CA PRO A 14 -23.81 22.95 -1.31
C PRO A 14 -23.74 21.43 -1.47
N ALA A 15 -24.85 20.71 -1.28
CA ALA A 15 -24.89 19.27 -1.47
C ALA A 15 -24.59 18.86 -2.92
N ALA A 16 -25.09 19.62 -3.90
CA ALA A 16 -24.80 19.39 -5.32
C ALA A 16 -23.32 19.61 -5.65
N VAL A 17 -22.69 20.65 -5.07
CA VAL A 17 -21.25 20.92 -5.24
C VAL A 17 -20.42 19.78 -4.64
N ILE A 18 -20.70 19.40 -3.39
CA ILE A 18 -20.00 18.29 -2.71
C ILE A 18 -20.18 16.99 -3.50
N GLY A 19 -21.41 16.68 -3.91
CA GLY A 19 -21.74 15.51 -4.70
C GLY A 19 -20.96 15.48 -6.01
N THR A 20 -20.88 16.62 -6.71
CA THR A 20 -20.12 16.73 -7.97
C THR A 20 -18.63 16.48 -7.76
N VAL A 21 -18.02 17.11 -6.76
CA VAL A 21 -16.59 16.91 -6.44
C VAL A 21 -16.33 15.45 -6.04
N ALA A 22 -17.15 14.90 -5.15
CA ALA A 22 -17.03 13.50 -4.74
C ALA A 22 -17.14 12.56 -5.95
N THR A 23 -18.12 12.79 -6.82
CA THR A 23 -18.30 11.97 -8.03
C THR A 23 -17.08 12.05 -8.93
N LEU A 24 -16.52 13.24 -9.15
CA LEU A 24 -15.30 13.42 -9.95
C LEU A 24 -14.09 12.68 -9.35
N VAL A 25 -13.91 12.76 -8.03
CA VAL A 25 -12.81 12.09 -7.31
C VAL A 25 -12.95 10.57 -7.39
N PHE A 26 -14.15 10.04 -7.13
CA PHE A 26 -14.36 8.60 -7.02
C PHE A 26 -14.62 7.91 -8.35
N ALA A 27 -15.16 8.60 -9.37
CA ALA A 27 -15.46 8.00 -10.67
C ALA A 27 -14.24 7.40 -11.38
N ARG A 28 -13.03 7.88 -11.07
CA ARG A 28 -11.78 7.41 -11.71
C ARG A 28 -10.98 6.42 -10.87
N SER A 29 -11.38 6.16 -9.62
CA SER A 29 -10.53 5.43 -8.66
C SER A 29 -10.33 3.94 -9.01
N ASP A 30 -11.27 3.33 -9.74
CA ASP A 30 -11.31 1.86 -9.88
C ASP A 30 -10.78 1.35 -11.24
N LYS A 31 -10.97 2.11 -12.33
CA LYS A 31 -10.73 1.59 -13.69
C LYS A 31 -9.26 1.57 -14.14
N THR A 32 -8.37 2.25 -13.42
CA THR A 32 -6.98 2.46 -13.86
C THR A 32 -5.94 1.84 -12.94
N LYS A 33 -6.35 1.33 -11.77
CA LYS A 33 -5.42 0.71 -10.83
C LYS A 33 -5.41 -0.78 -11.11
N PRO A 34 -4.29 -1.38 -11.55
CA PRO A 34 -4.13 -2.82 -11.53
C PRO A 34 -4.55 -3.33 -10.16
N SER A 35 -5.29 -4.43 -10.10
CA SER A 35 -5.70 -5.01 -8.83
C SER A 35 -4.49 -5.06 -7.91
N ARG A 36 -4.55 -4.32 -6.78
CA ARG A 36 -3.41 -4.17 -5.85
C ARG A 36 -2.89 -5.51 -5.31
N ARG A 37 -3.65 -6.58 -5.56
CA ARG A 37 -3.34 -7.96 -5.24
C ARG A 37 -2.94 -8.70 -6.51
N TYR A 38 -1.75 -9.31 -6.47
CA TYR A 38 -1.34 -10.30 -7.46
C TYR A 38 -2.32 -11.48 -7.46
N ARG A 39 -2.62 -12.00 -8.64
CA ARG A 39 -3.42 -13.23 -8.83
C ARG A 39 -2.51 -14.30 -9.44
N PRO A 40 -2.40 -15.49 -8.82
CA PRO A 40 -1.68 -16.60 -9.42
C PRO A 40 -2.17 -16.89 -10.85
N GLY A 41 -1.24 -17.16 -11.77
CA GLY A 41 -1.54 -17.39 -13.19
C GLY A 41 -1.67 -16.13 -14.05
N ARG A 42 -1.52 -14.93 -13.48
CA ARG A 42 -1.40 -13.67 -14.24
C ARG A 42 0.07 -13.24 -14.32
N PRO A 43 0.49 -12.53 -15.38
CA PRO A 43 1.84 -11.96 -15.44
C PRO A 43 2.07 -10.98 -14.27
N TYR A 44 3.29 -10.97 -13.76
CA TYR A 44 3.68 -10.14 -12.62
C TYR A 44 4.09 -8.74 -13.11
N GLU A 45 3.17 -7.78 -12.97
CA GLU A 45 3.35 -6.39 -13.43
C GLU A 45 3.72 -5.43 -12.28
N PHE A 46 4.05 -5.96 -11.09
CA PHE A 46 4.41 -5.14 -9.94
C PHE A 46 5.90 -4.80 -9.98
N ALA A 47 6.26 -3.60 -9.50
CA ALA A 47 7.65 -3.24 -9.34
C ALA A 47 8.36 -4.22 -8.38
N PRO A 48 9.58 -4.70 -8.70
CA PRO A 48 10.32 -5.58 -7.80
C PRO A 48 10.61 -4.83 -6.50
N MET A 49 10.25 -5.45 -5.38
CA MET A 49 10.47 -4.88 -4.05
C MET A 49 11.01 -5.96 -3.11
N TRP A 50 12.00 -5.60 -2.30
CA TRP A 50 12.54 -6.45 -1.25
C TRP A 50 12.03 -5.96 0.10
N PHE A 51 11.37 -6.86 0.83
CA PHE A 51 10.99 -6.60 2.20
C PHE A 51 12.15 -7.00 3.12
N LEU A 52 12.62 -6.05 3.92
CA LEU A 52 13.65 -6.27 4.91
C LEU A 52 12.99 -6.54 6.27
N ALA A 53 13.58 -7.44 7.07
CA ALA A 53 13.06 -7.77 8.40
C ALA A 53 13.12 -6.60 9.40
N SER A 54 14.08 -5.68 9.19
CA SER A 54 14.29 -4.48 10.01
C SER A 54 14.54 -3.26 9.12
N PRO A 55 13.48 -2.68 8.52
CA PRO A 55 13.62 -1.55 7.60
C PRO A 55 14.30 -0.34 8.26
N GLU A 56 14.07 -0.11 9.55
CA GLU A 56 14.70 0.97 10.34
C GLU A 56 16.22 0.85 10.43
N ARG A 57 16.79 -0.36 10.39
CA ARG A 57 18.25 -0.58 10.39
C ARG A 57 18.90 -0.25 9.04
N THR A 58 18.09 -0.09 7.99
CA THR A 58 18.56 0.20 6.63
C THR A 58 18.12 1.57 6.11
N ALA A 59 17.09 2.17 6.71
CA ALA A 59 16.57 3.49 6.37
C ALA A 59 17.51 4.66 6.70
N ALA A 60 18.68 4.41 7.31
CA ALA A 60 19.75 5.40 7.47
C ALA A 60 20.44 5.77 6.14
N ALA A 61 20.22 4.99 5.06
CA ALA A 61 20.65 5.37 3.71
C ALA A 61 19.61 6.31 3.08
N GLY A 62 19.66 7.58 3.46
CA GLY A 62 18.93 8.66 2.81
C GLY A 62 19.22 8.73 1.30
N HIS A 63 18.29 9.33 0.58
CA HIS A 63 18.27 9.50 -0.88
C HIS A 63 19.64 9.79 -1.50
N GLY A 64 20.23 8.79 -2.15
CA GLY A 64 21.50 8.94 -2.84
C GLY A 64 22.01 7.59 -3.32
N HIS A 65 22.51 7.56 -4.55
CA HIS A 65 22.97 6.36 -5.23
C HIS A 65 23.98 5.51 -4.43
N ALA A 66 23.85 4.19 -4.61
CA ALA A 66 24.72 3.12 -4.11
C ALA A 66 24.63 2.81 -2.60
N ALA A 67 23.64 2.00 -2.22
CA ALA A 67 23.78 1.16 -1.05
C ALA A 67 24.82 0.05 -1.36
N PRO A 68 25.82 -0.21 -0.50
CA PRO A 68 26.68 -1.38 -0.67
C PRO A 68 25.81 -2.64 -0.64
N ALA A 69 26.13 -3.60 -1.51
CA ALA A 69 25.47 -4.90 -1.52
C ALA A 69 25.45 -5.46 -0.09
N ILE A 70 24.27 -5.92 0.35
CA ILE A 70 24.12 -6.60 1.63
C ILE A 70 25.10 -7.78 1.60
N GLU A 71 26.18 -7.72 2.38
CA GLU A 71 27.10 -8.83 2.53
C GLU A 71 26.30 -10.07 2.95
N HIS A 72 26.58 -11.18 2.28
CA HIS A 72 25.95 -12.46 2.54
C HIS A 72 26.06 -12.80 4.04
N GLY A 73 24.91 -12.87 4.71
CA GLY A 73 24.80 -13.58 5.99
C GLY A 73 24.35 -12.73 7.17
N LEU A 74 23.09 -12.30 7.15
CA LEU A 74 22.41 -12.05 8.43
C LEU A 74 21.91 -13.42 8.92
N VAL A 75 22.76 -14.08 9.70
CA VAL A 75 22.40 -15.29 10.44
C VAL A 75 21.32 -14.88 11.44
N ILE A 76 20.15 -15.50 11.36
CA ILE A 76 19.11 -15.30 12.36
C ILE A 76 19.59 -16.03 13.60
N GLU A 77 19.84 -15.31 14.69
CA GLU A 77 20.29 -15.91 15.96
C GLU A 77 19.12 -15.96 16.96
N ASP A 78 19.04 -17.03 17.75
CA ASP A 78 18.12 -17.07 18.88
C ASP A 78 18.67 -16.29 20.09
N SER A 79 17.92 -16.22 21.19
CA SER A 79 18.35 -15.55 22.42
C SER A 79 19.62 -16.15 23.06
N SER A 80 20.10 -17.29 22.58
CA SER A 80 21.37 -17.92 22.97
C SER A 80 22.54 -17.61 22.01
N GLY A 81 22.28 -16.87 20.92
CA GLY A 81 23.26 -16.54 19.90
C GLY A 81 23.49 -17.67 18.87
N ALA A 82 22.67 -18.71 18.88
CA ALA A 82 22.84 -19.84 17.97
C ALA A 82 22.22 -19.56 16.59
N PRO A 83 22.88 -19.93 15.48
CA PRO A 83 22.34 -19.76 14.13
C PRO A 83 21.07 -20.60 13.92
N VAL A 84 19.94 -19.94 13.68
CA VAL A 84 18.63 -20.52 13.39
C VAL A 84 18.31 -20.40 11.90
N ARG A 85 17.91 -21.52 11.28
CA ARG A 85 17.30 -21.47 9.95
C ARG A 85 15.89 -20.90 10.08
N PRO A 86 15.51 -19.86 9.32
CA PRO A 86 14.13 -19.42 9.31
C PRO A 86 13.23 -20.61 8.95
N GLY A 87 12.27 -20.91 9.82
CA GLY A 87 11.28 -21.96 9.58
C GLY A 87 10.43 -21.63 8.33
N PRO A 88 9.67 -22.61 7.80
CA PRO A 88 8.79 -22.38 6.66
C PRO A 88 7.85 -21.21 6.96
N THR A 89 8.15 -20.05 6.36
CA THR A 89 7.32 -18.86 6.51
C THR A 89 6.11 -19.10 5.60
N GLY A 90 4.94 -19.30 6.22
CA GLY A 90 3.72 -19.71 5.54
C GLY A 90 3.40 -18.84 4.33
N GLY A 91 3.58 -19.40 3.14
CA GLY A 91 3.01 -18.87 1.91
C GLY A 91 1.48 -18.90 1.99
N ALA A 92 0.86 -18.00 1.23
CA ALA A 92 -0.58 -17.85 1.07
C ALA A 92 -1.36 -19.14 1.40
N SER A 93 -2.05 -19.14 2.54
CA SER A 93 -3.10 -20.12 2.80
C SER A 93 -4.20 -19.87 1.77
N ASP A 94 -4.18 -20.61 0.67
CA ASP A 94 -5.27 -20.70 -0.32
C ASP A 94 -6.51 -21.32 0.33
N LYS A 95 -7.12 -20.61 1.29
CA LYS A 95 -8.45 -20.88 1.81
C LYS A 95 -9.34 -19.72 1.36
N TRP A 96 -10.08 -20.00 0.29
CA TRP A 96 -11.31 -19.30 -0.06
C TRP A 96 -12.46 -19.96 0.69
#